data_AF-A0A350V607-F1
#
_entry.id   AF-A0A350V607-F1
#
_cell.length_a   1.000
_cell.length_b   1.000
_cell.length_c   1.000
_cell.angle_alpha   90.00
_cell.angle_beta   90.00
_cell.angle_gamma   90.00
#
_symmetry.space_group_name_H-M   'P 1'
#
loop_
_entity.id
_entity.type
_entity.pdbx_description
1 polymer ?
#
loop_
_entity_poly.entity_id
_entity_poly.type
_entity_poly.pdbx_seq_one_letter_code
_entity_poly.pdbx_strand_id
1 'polypeptide(L)'
;MMKLLFIVIPVFLIFCESGSTFSWDSTAAKYYPLQIGNSWTYNRLVFSGPSPCTNLTENFYYRVAITGDTLMPNNKRYFVFQSTYLSNVYRRIDSASMNIYQYSTSSGNECKYDSLFAAPGNFISGCNIYVLNGFSTISFGGSIRSLRTLGAGACPAQCLRKFVLGIGYYGDEQCVTGGSRTTLNGCV
;
A
#
# COMPACT_ATOMS: atom_id res chain seq x y z
N MET A 1 -10.40 44.44 -61.27
CA MET A 1 -9.15 44.05 -60.59
C MET A 1 -9.46 43.81 -59.10
N MET A 2 -9.54 42.53 -58.72
CA MET A 2 -9.09 41.87 -57.47
C MET A 2 -8.55 42.78 -56.33
N LYS A 3 -8.86 42.63 -55.03
CA LYS A 3 -9.06 41.45 -54.18
C LYS A 3 -9.90 41.79 -52.94
N LEU A 4 -10.95 40.99 -52.67
CA LEU A 4 -11.64 40.92 -51.39
C LEU A 4 -10.83 39.98 -50.48
N LEU A 5 -10.25 40.51 -49.39
CA LEU A 5 -9.42 39.74 -48.46
C LEU A 5 -10.32 39.02 -47.45
N PHE A 6 -10.52 37.72 -47.65
CA PHE A 6 -11.18 36.83 -46.69
C PHE A 6 -10.30 36.70 -45.42
N ILE A 7 -10.68 37.37 -44.34
CA ILE A 7 -10.14 37.12 -43.00
C ILE A 7 -10.97 35.98 -42.40
N VAL A 8 -10.66 34.75 -42.80
CA VAL A 8 -11.09 33.53 -42.10
C VAL A 8 -10.00 33.24 -41.07
N ILE A 9 -10.13 33.85 -39.88
CA ILE A 9 -9.32 33.46 -38.73
C ILE A 9 -9.81 32.05 -38.35
N PRO A 10 -8.96 31.01 -38.42
CA PRO A 10 -9.34 29.70 -37.95
C PRO A 10 -9.39 29.78 -36.42
N VAL A 11 -10.58 30.00 -35.87
CA VAL A 11 -10.92 29.78 -34.45
C VAL A 11 -10.98 28.26 -34.23
N PHE A 12 -9.83 27.61 -34.45
CA PHE A 12 -9.62 26.17 -34.31
C PHE A 12 -8.25 25.91 -33.70
N LEU A 13 -7.84 26.81 -32.79
CA LEU A 13 -6.62 26.71 -32.03
C LEU A 13 -6.96 26.74 -30.55
N ILE A 14 -6.60 25.62 -29.90
CA ILE A 14 -6.22 25.53 -28.49
C ILE A 14 -7.39 25.32 -27.52
N PHE A 15 -8.06 24.17 -27.66
CA PHE A 15 -8.32 23.34 -26.48
C PHE A 15 -7.39 22.12 -26.57
N CYS A 16 -6.08 22.39 -26.53
CA CYS A 16 -5.16 21.39 -26.03
C CYS A 16 -5.40 21.42 -24.52
N GLU A 17 -6.42 20.70 -24.06
CA GLU A 17 -6.56 20.39 -22.66
C GLU A 17 -5.21 19.80 -22.25
N SER A 18 -4.45 20.56 -21.48
CA SER A 18 -3.29 20.09 -20.77
C SER A 18 -3.82 19.04 -19.81
N GLY A 19 -4.01 17.82 -20.32
CA GLY A 19 -4.24 16.63 -19.53
C GLY A 19 -3.03 16.55 -18.62
N SER A 20 -3.20 17.04 -17.40
CA SER A 20 -2.23 16.89 -16.35
C SER A 20 -2.03 15.40 -16.20
N THR A 21 -0.95 14.89 -16.80
CA THR A 21 -0.50 13.53 -16.58
C THR A 21 -0.04 13.51 -15.14
N PHE A 22 -0.95 13.14 -14.25
CA PHE A 22 -0.60 12.86 -12.87
C PHE A 22 0.40 11.72 -12.90
N SER A 23 1.68 12.07 -12.76
CA SER A 23 2.72 11.08 -12.58
C SER A 23 2.43 10.40 -11.24
N TRP A 24 2.03 9.14 -11.33
CA TRP A 24 1.89 8.24 -10.18
C TRP A 24 3.21 8.06 -9.42
N ASP A 25 4.34 8.47 -10.02
CA ASP A 25 5.68 8.35 -9.47
C ASP A 25 5.98 9.39 -8.38
N SER A 26 5.11 9.49 -7.38
CA SER A 26 5.48 10.15 -6.13
C SER A 26 6.38 9.22 -5.31
N THR A 27 7.32 9.80 -4.57
CA THR A 27 8.13 9.05 -3.58
C THR A 27 7.25 8.27 -2.60
N ALA A 28 6.06 8.78 -2.28
CA ALA A 28 5.12 8.13 -1.38
C ALA A 28 4.52 6.83 -1.97
N ALA A 29 4.19 6.81 -3.26
CA ALA A 29 3.64 5.63 -3.96
C ALA A 29 4.60 4.43 -3.91
N LYS A 30 5.91 4.69 -3.84
CA LYS A 30 6.96 3.65 -3.80
C LYS A 30 6.92 2.81 -2.52
N TYR A 31 6.28 3.26 -1.45
CA TYR A 31 6.04 2.41 -0.26
C TYR A 31 4.92 1.38 -0.45
N TYR A 32 4.19 1.45 -1.57
CA TYR A 32 3.08 0.55 -1.85
C TYR A 32 2.96 0.26 -3.36
N PRO A 33 3.96 -0.40 -3.97
CA PRO A 33 3.99 -0.66 -5.41
C PRO A 33 2.87 -1.62 -5.82
N LEU A 34 1.89 -1.09 -6.56
CA LEU A 34 0.75 -1.82 -7.10
C LEU A 34 0.97 -2.14 -8.58
N GLN A 35 1.68 -3.23 -8.86
CA GLN A 35 1.92 -3.73 -10.21
C GLN A 35 1.59 -5.22 -10.30
N ILE A 36 0.83 -5.59 -11.33
CA ILE A 36 0.52 -7.00 -11.62
C ILE A 36 1.82 -7.76 -11.89
N GLY A 37 1.95 -8.93 -11.28
CA GLY A 37 3.17 -9.74 -11.32
C GLY A 37 4.07 -9.57 -10.11
N ASN A 38 3.96 -8.47 -9.36
CA ASN A 38 4.73 -8.31 -8.12
C ASN A 38 4.40 -9.43 -7.13
N SER A 39 5.45 -10.00 -6.53
CA SER A 39 5.29 -11.04 -5.52
C SER A 39 6.34 -11.00 -4.42
N TRP A 40 5.93 -11.44 -3.24
CA TRP A 40 6.73 -11.41 -2.02
C TRP A 40 6.55 -12.72 -1.26
N THR A 41 7.64 -13.23 -0.70
CA THR A 41 7.62 -14.37 0.21
C THR A 41 7.92 -13.87 1.60
N TYR A 42 7.08 -14.26 2.56
CA TYR A 42 7.21 -13.88 3.96
C TYR A 42 7.51 -15.10 4.81
N ASN A 43 8.33 -14.90 5.84
CA ASN A 43 8.46 -15.79 6.98
C ASN A 43 7.52 -15.28 8.08
N ARG A 44 6.65 -16.17 8.59
CA ARG A 44 5.77 -15.91 9.72
C ARG A 44 6.13 -16.79 10.90
N LEU A 45 6.44 -16.13 12.01
CA LEU A 45 6.65 -16.74 13.31
C LEU A 45 5.41 -16.51 14.16
N VAL A 46 4.90 -17.55 14.80
CA VAL A 46 3.78 -17.47 15.76
C VAL A 46 4.30 -17.82 17.15
N PHE A 47 3.87 -17.06 18.15
CA PHE A 47 4.33 -17.20 19.53
C PHE A 47 3.15 -17.43 20.46
N SER A 48 3.37 -18.24 21.50
CA SER A 48 2.48 -18.36 22.66
C SER A 48 3.03 -17.60 23.86
N GLY A 49 2.14 -17.22 24.78
CA GLY A 49 2.52 -16.56 26.03
C GLY A 49 2.57 -15.02 25.97
N PRO A 50 2.63 -14.36 27.13
CA PRO A 50 2.62 -12.91 27.22
C PRO A 50 3.90 -12.29 26.64
N SER A 51 3.82 -11.01 26.33
CA SER A 51 4.94 -10.21 25.84
C SER A 51 6.17 -10.31 26.76
N PRO A 52 7.41 -10.37 26.23
CA PRO A 52 7.78 -10.37 24.81
C PRO A 52 7.57 -11.74 24.17
N CYS A 53 7.31 -11.79 22.85
CA CYS A 53 7.16 -13.01 22.05
C CYS A 53 8.30 -14.04 22.28
N THR A 54 8.22 -14.88 23.31
CA THR A 54 9.33 -15.74 23.77
C THR A 54 9.17 -17.19 23.34
N ASN A 55 7.95 -17.73 23.34
CA ASN A 55 7.71 -19.14 23.04
C ASN A 55 7.23 -19.32 21.60
N LEU A 56 8.18 -19.51 20.67
CA LEU A 56 7.88 -19.82 19.27
C LEU A 56 7.10 -21.14 19.17
N THR A 57 5.90 -21.10 18.60
CA THR A 57 5.04 -22.27 18.41
C THR A 57 4.97 -22.70 16.95
N GLU A 58 5.02 -21.76 16.01
CA GLU A 58 4.95 -22.07 14.58
C GLU A 58 5.91 -21.19 13.78
N ASN A 59 6.42 -21.75 12.70
CA ASN A 59 7.24 -21.07 11.71
C ASN A 59 6.85 -21.58 10.33
N PHE A 60 6.35 -20.69 9.47
CA PHE A 60 5.99 -21.05 8.11
C PHE A 60 6.22 -19.91 7.13
N TYR A 61 6.37 -20.29 5.85
CA TYR A 61 6.55 -19.37 4.75
C TYR A 61 5.27 -19.26 3.94
N TYR A 62 4.96 -18.05 3.46
CA TYR A 62 3.85 -17.86 2.55
C TYR A 62 4.15 -16.81 1.50
N ARG A 63 3.51 -16.96 0.34
CA ARG A 63 3.63 -16.03 -0.78
C ARG A 63 2.40 -15.13 -0.87
N VAL A 64 2.63 -13.85 -1.15
CA VAL A 64 1.60 -12.90 -1.56
C VAL A 64 1.96 -12.39 -2.95
N ALA A 65 0.99 -12.34 -3.87
CA ALA A 65 1.19 -11.84 -5.22
C ALA A 65 0.04 -10.95 -5.67
N ILE A 66 0.35 -9.97 -6.52
CA ILE A 66 -0.67 -9.20 -7.25
C ILE A 66 -0.93 -9.92 -8.58
N THR A 67 -2.05 -10.63 -8.65
CA THR A 67 -2.35 -11.53 -9.79
C THR A 67 -3.17 -10.88 -10.90
N GLY A 68 -3.75 -9.71 -10.63
CA GLY A 68 -4.54 -8.98 -11.59
C GLY A 68 -5.20 -7.75 -10.96
N ASP A 69 -6.21 -7.24 -11.66
CA ASP A 69 -7.11 -6.22 -11.16
C ASP A 69 -8.56 -6.55 -11.52
N THR A 70 -9.50 -5.90 -10.85
CA THR A 70 -10.94 -6.09 -11.08
C THR A 70 -11.72 -4.82 -10.77
N LEU A 71 -12.89 -4.68 -11.39
CA LEU A 71 -13.88 -3.66 -11.05
C LEU A 71 -14.78 -4.16 -9.93
N MET A 72 -14.92 -3.35 -8.88
CA MET A 72 -15.87 -3.61 -7.79
C MET A 72 -17.22 -2.93 -8.04
N PRO A 73 -18.31 -3.32 -7.35
CA PRO A 73 -19.63 -2.70 -7.46
C PRO A 73 -19.69 -1.17 -7.30
N ASN A 74 -18.69 -0.56 -6.67
CA ASN A 74 -18.55 0.90 -6.58
C ASN A 74 -17.91 1.55 -7.83
N ASN A 75 -17.78 0.81 -8.93
CA ASN A 75 -17.17 1.21 -10.20
C ASN A 75 -15.70 1.67 -10.11
N LYS A 76 -14.98 1.25 -9.07
CA LYS A 76 -13.54 1.52 -8.94
C LYS A 76 -12.74 0.25 -9.22
N ARG A 77 -11.54 0.42 -9.79
CA ARG A 77 -10.60 -0.66 -10.09
C ARG A 77 -9.71 -0.95 -8.88
N TYR A 78 -9.54 -2.22 -8.54
CA TYR A 78 -8.72 -2.70 -7.43
C TYR A 78 -7.75 -3.78 -7.90
N PHE A 79 -6.54 -3.76 -7.37
CA PHE A 79 -5.57 -4.83 -7.52
C PHE A 79 -5.93 -6.00 -6.62
N VAL A 80 -5.79 -7.22 -7.14
CA VAL A 80 -6.09 -8.48 -6.46
C VAL A 80 -4.82 -9.03 -5.83
N PHE A 81 -4.76 -9.00 -4.50
CA PHE A 81 -3.72 -9.65 -3.72
C PHE A 81 -4.18 -11.08 -3.40
N GLN A 82 -3.44 -12.06 -3.89
CA GLN A 82 -3.65 -13.47 -3.59
C GLN A 82 -2.57 -13.96 -2.63
N SER A 83 -2.96 -14.75 -1.64
CA SER A 83 -2.06 -15.37 -0.66
C SER A 83 -2.35 -16.85 -0.55
N THR A 84 -1.34 -17.66 -0.23
CA THR A 84 -1.50 -19.11 -0.01
C THR A 84 -2.45 -19.42 1.15
N TYR A 85 -2.54 -18.54 2.15
CA TYR A 85 -3.29 -18.80 3.39
C TYR A 85 -4.42 -17.82 3.67
N LEU A 86 -4.58 -16.78 2.85
CA LEU A 86 -5.59 -15.74 3.07
C LEU A 86 -6.50 -15.64 1.86
N SER A 87 -7.74 -15.26 2.11
CA SER A 87 -8.67 -14.87 1.05
C SER A 87 -8.09 -13.70 0.25
N ASN A 88 -8.57 -13.56 -1.00
CA ASN A 88 -8.18 -12.46 -1.85
C ASN A 88 -8.46 -11.12 -1.17
N VAL A 89 -7.46 -10.23 -1.21
CA VAL A 89 -7.57 -8.86 -0.70
C VAL A 89 -7.56 -7.91 -1.88
N TYR A 90 -8.49 -6.95 -1.88
CA TYR A 90 -8.67 -6.02 -2.98
C TYR A 90 -8.27 -4.62 -2.53
N ARG A 91 -7.24 -4.04 -3.14
CA ARG A 91 -6.75 -2.72 -2.75
C ARG A 91 -6.51 -1.81 -3.94
N ARG A 92 -6.73 -0.52 -3.73
CA ARG A 92 -6.42 0.54 -4.69
C ARG A 92 -5.73 1.69 -3.97
N ILE A 93 -4.98 2.48 -4.71
CA ILE A 93 -4.53 3.81 -4.27
C ILE A 93 -5.38 4.84 -5.02
N ASP A 94 -5.83 5.85 -4.28
CA ASP A 94 -6.42 7.06 -4.84
C ASP A 94 -5.29 8.03 -5.21
N SER A 95 -5.13 8.33 -6.51
CA SER A 95 -3.97 9.12 -7.00
C SER A 95 -3.97 10.57 -6.51
N ALA A 96 -5.13 11.15 -6.22
CA ALA A 96 -5.23 12.53 -5.76
C ALA A 96 -4.84 12.67 -4.28
N SER A 97 -5.34 11.75 -3.43
CA SER A 97 -5.14 11.81 -1.98
C SER A 97 -4.02 10.91 -1.46
N MET A 98 -3.49 10.04 -2.31
CA MET A 98 -2.51 9.00 -1.96
C MET A 98 -2.94 8.11 -0.78
N ASN A 99 -4.26 7.95 -0.62
CA ASN A 99 -4.85 7.02 0.34
C ASN A 99 -4.99 5.64 -0.29
N ILE A 100 -4.66 4.61 0.48
CA ILE A 100 -4.89 3.22 0.11
C ILE A 100 -6.25 2.84 0.66
N TYR A 101 -7.09 2.26 -0.20
CA TYR A 101 -8.39 1.73 0.18
C TYR A 101 -8.41 0.22 0.02
N GLN A 102 -9.07 -0.47 0.94
CA GLN A 102 -9.35 -1.91 0.85
C GLN A 102 -10.85 -2.12 0.68
N TYR A 103 -11.23 -2.89 -0.33
CA TYR A 103 -12.63 -3.29 -0.55
C TYR A 103 -12.96 -4.57 0.23
N SER A 104 -14.09 -4.56 0.91
CA SER A 104 -14.64 -5.71 1.63
C SER A 104 -15.77 -6.31 0.81
N THR A 105 -15.56 -7.51 0.29
CA THR A 105 -16.60 -8.25 -0.47
C THR A 105 -17.78 -8.66 0.40
N SER A 106 -17.59 -8.81 1.71
CA SER A 106 -18.67 -9.14 2.65
C SER A 106 -19.62 -7.98 2.92
N SER A 107 -19.10 -6.76 3.02
CA SER A 107 -19.92 -5.57 3.32
C SER A 107 -20.32 -4.78 2.07
N GLY A 108 -19.69 -5.04 0.93
CA GLY A 108 -19.87 -4.25 -0.29
C GLY A 108 -19.26 -2.84 -0.21
N ASN A 109 -18.49 -2.55 0.84
CA ASN A 109 -17.92 -1.23 1.11
C ASN A 109 -16.39 -1.24 1.03
N GLU A 110 -15.80 -0.06 0.84
CA GLU A 110 -14.36 0.14 1.02
C GLU A 110 -14.06 0.93 2.29
N CYS A 111 -12.91 0.67 2.89
CA CYS A 111 -12.39 1.43 4.01
C CYS A 111 -10.97 1.90 3.72
N LYS A 112 -10.55 3.01 4.36
CA LYS A 112 -9.17 3.50 4.26
C LYS A 112 -8.24 2.51 4.98
N TYR A 113 -7.31 1.93 4.26
CA TYR A 113 -6.33 0.98 4.79
C TYR A 113 -5.08 1.69 5.28
N ASP A 114 -4.62 2.70 4.54
CA ASP A 114 -3.40 3.47 4.82
C ASP A 114 -3.45 4.85 4.13
N SER A 115 -2.58 5.79 4.53
CA SER A 115 -2.40 7.10 3.91
C SER A 115 -0.91 7.39 3.68
N LEU A 116 -0.48 7.39 2.42
CA LEU A 116 0.95 7.48 2.07
C LEU A 116 1.54 8.88 2.26
N PHE A 117 0.68 9.91 2.34
CA PHE A 117 1.06 11.28 2.69
C PHE A 117 0.89 11.61 4.17
N ALA A 118 0.53 10.65 5.02
CA ALA A 118 0.49 10.87 6.46
C ALA A 118 1.87 11.35 6.97
N ALA A 119 1.86 12.33 7.87
CA ALA A 119 3.03 12.77 8.63
C ALA A 119 3.14 11.97 9.94
N PRO A 120 4.34 11.85 10.55
CA PRO A 120 4.49 11.21 11.84
C PRO A 120 3.54 11.81 12.89
N GLY A 121 2.89 10.94 13.68
CA GLY A 121 1.85 11.31 14.63
C GLY A 121 0.43 11.42 14.05
N ASN A 122 0.26 11.38 12.72
CA ASN A 122 -1.08 11.36 12.13
C ASN A 122 -1.79 10.02 12.37
N PHE A 123 -3.06 10.10 12.75
CA PHE A 123 -3.96 8.97 12.81
C PHE A 123 -4.51 8.64 11.42
N ILE A 124 -4.43 7.37 11.07
CA ILE A 124 -5.01 6.79 9.88
C ILE A 124 -6.21 5.97 10.37
N SER A 125 -7.40 6.54 10.25
CA SER A 125 -8.66 5.89 10.59
C SER A 125 -9.32 5.28 9.35
N GLY A 126 -9.80 4.05 9.47
CA GLY A 126 -10.51 3.32 8.43
C GLY A 126 -10.68 1.85 8.78
N CYS A 127 -10.11 0.95 7.98
CA CYS A 127 -10.20 -0.50 8.24
C CYS A 127 -9.60 -0.90 9.59
N ASN A 128 -8.63 -0.13 10.05
CA ASN A 128 -7.97 -0.22 11.35
C ASN A 128 -7.57 1.21 11.76
N ILE A 129 -7.17 1.40 13.01
CA ILE A 129 -6.60 2.66 13.49
C ILE A 129 -5.09 2.49 13.60
N TYR A 130 -4.35 3.20 12.75
CA TYR A 130 -2.90 3.29 12.81
C TYR A 130 -2.43 4.71 13.11
N VAL A 131 -1.24 4.82 13.66
CA VAL A 131 -0.47 6.06 13.77
C VAL A 131 0.80 5.88 12.97
N LEU A 132 1.17 6.85 12.15
CA LEU A 132 2.50 6.84 11.54
C LEU A 132 3.53 7.17 12.63
N ASN A 133 4.35 6.18 13.03
CA ASN A 133 5.36 6.38 14.05
C ASN A 133 6.54 7.19 13.51
N GLY A 134 6.90 6.98 12.24
CA GLY A 134 7.96 7.72 11.59
C GLY A 134 8.65 6.95 10.45
N PHE A 135 9.82 7.47 10.09
CA PHE A 135 10.68 6.92 9.06
C PHE A 135 12.05 6.57 9.65
N SER A 136 12.64 5.48 9.18
CA SER A 136 14.00 5.06 9.50
C SER A 136 14.63 4.42 8.26
N THR A 137 15.72 3.66 8.44
CA THR A 137 16.39 2.96 7.34
C THR A 137 16.58 1.48 7.65
N ILE A 138 16.64 0.65 6.61
CA ILE A 138 16.95 -0.77 6.70
C ILE A 138 17.92 -1.17 5.58
N SER A 139 18.83 -2.11 5.86
CA SER A 139 19.61 -2.78 4.82
C SER A 139 18.82 -3.95 4.26
N PHE A 140 18.50 -3.91 2.96
CA PHE A 140 17.81 -5.00 2.27
C PHE A 140 18.34 -5.16 0.85
N GLY A 141 18.71 -6.39 0.49
CA GLY A 141 19.29 -6.70 -0.82
C GLY A 141 20.58 -5.90 -1.10
N GLY A 142 21.44 -5.72 -0.09
CA GLY A 142 22.69 -4.97 -0.22
C GLY A 142 22.53 -3.45 -0.34
N SER A 143 21.32 -2.91 -0.23
CA SER A 143 21.04 -1.47 -0.33
C SER A 143 20.42 -0.93 0.96
N ILE A 144 20.80 0.29 1.37
CA ILE A 144 20.09 1.03 2.43
C ILE A 144 18.82 1.63 1.83
N ARG A 145 17.66 1.34 2.42
CA ARG A 145 16.35 1.80 1.97
C ARG A 145 15.60 2.48 3.10
N SER A 146 14.75 3.44 2.76
CA SER A 146 13.87 4.07 3.75
C SER A 146 12.76 3.10 4.18
N LEU A 147 12.54 3.06 5.49
CA LEU A 147 11.54 2.25 6.19
C LEU A 147 10.46 3.17 6.79
N ARG A 148 9.20 2.93 6.44
CA ARG A 148 8.03 3.61 7.01
C ARG A 148 7.37 2.69 8.03
N THR A 149 7.15 3.16 9.25
CA THR A 149 6.61 2.35 10.36
C THR A 149 5.27 2.88 10.87
N LEU A 150 4.23 2.07 10.81
CA LEU A 150 2.92 2.33 11.39
C LEU A 150 2.77 1.56 12.72
N GLY A 151 2.26 2.20 13.76
CA GLY A 151 1.84 1.54 15.01
C GLY A 151 0.32 1.44 15.08
N ALA A 152 -0.24 0.33 15.58
CA ALA A 152 -1.67 0.24 15.84
C ALA A 152 -2.06 1.10 17.05
N GLY A 153 -3.14 1.88 16.97
CA GLY A 153 -3.56 2.77 18.05
C GLY A 153 -3.85 2.06 19.38
N ALA A 154 -4.35 0.81 19.32
CA ALA A 154 -4.65 -0.01 20.49
C ALA A 154 -3.41 -0.70 21.10
N CYS A 155 -2.26 -0.73 20.41
CA CYS A 155 -1.02 -1.26 20.95
C CYS A 155 0.22 -0.68 20.23
N PRO A 156 0.56 0.59 20.50
CA PRO A 156 1.49 1.34 19.66
C PRO A 156 2.93 0.83 19.69
N ALA A 157 3.35 0.15 20.78
CA ALA A 157 4.71 -0.38 20.93
C ALA A 157 4.88 -1.81 20.39
N GLN A 158 3.81 -2.60 20.32
CA GLN A 158 3.91 -4.03 20.00
C GLN A 158 3.14 -4.46 18.76
N CYS A 159 2.39 -3.57 18.11
CA CYS A 159 1.67 -3.83 16.86
C CYS A 159 2.21 -2.91 15.77
N LEU A 160 3.34 -3.27 15.18
CA LEU A 160 4.02 -2.47 14.16
C LEU A 160 3.78 -3.05 12.77
N ARG A 161 3.58 -2.20 11.77
CA ARG A 161 3.66 -2.54 10.34
C ARG A 161 4.76 -1.74 9.68
N LYS A 162 5.55 -2.40 8.85
CA LYS A 162 6.75 -1.84 8.23
C LYS A 162 6.63 -1.90 6.72
N PHE A 163 6.95 -0.79 6.06
CA PHE A 163 6.95 -0.67 4.60
C PHE A 163 8.30 -0.14 4.13
N VAL A 164 8.89 -0.76 3.12
CA VAL A 164 10.19 -0.36 2.56
C VAL A 164 10.00 0.30 1.21
N LEU A 165 10.67 1.43 1.01
CA LEU A 165 10.62 2.20 -0.24
C LEU A 165 11.09 1.34 -1.43
N GLY A 166 10.23 1.25 -2.45
CA GLY A 166 10.42 0.48 -3.67
C GLY A 166 10.13 -1.02 -3.53
N ILE A 167 9.78 -1.49 -2.35
CA ILE A 167 9.49 -2.91 -2.08
C ILE A 167 8.03 -3.11 -1.67
N GLY A 168 7.51 -2.23 -0.81
CA GLY A 168 6.16 -2.38 -0.26
C GLY A 168 6.18 -2.91 1.16
N TYR A 169 5.23 -3.78 1.48
CA TYR A 169 5.09 -4.38 2.80
C TYR A 169 6.32 -5.21 3.16
N TYR A 170 6.97 -4.89 4.27
CA TYR A 170 8.15 -5.58 4.75
C TYR A 170 7.82 -6.56 5.88
N GLY A 171 6.83 -6.24 6.72
CA GLY A 171 6.48 -7.11 7.82
C GLY A 171 5.65 -6.44 8.89
N ASP A 172 5.26 -7.25 9.86
CA ASP A 172 4.59 -6.82 11.07
C ASP A 172 5.16 -7.54 12.29
N GLU A 173 4.84 -6.97 13.44
CA GLU A 173 5.09 -7.59 14.73
C GLU A 173 3.89 -7.28 15.63
N GLN A 174 3.32 -8.33 16.23
CA GLN A 174 2.27 -8.30 17.23
C GLN A 174 2.68 -9.22 18.38
N CYS A 175 2.91 -8.71 19.60
CA CYS A 175 3.37 -9.51 20.74
C CYS A 175 2.46 -9.47 21.98
N VAL A 176 1.18 -9.12 21.84
CA VAL A 176 0.26 -8.98 22.97
C VAL A 176 -0.47 -10.30 23.25
N THR A 177 -0.07 -11.04 24.29
CA THR A 177 -0.75 -12.26 24.79
C THR A 177 -0.76 -13.42 23.78
N GLY A 178 0.41 -13.74 23.24
CA GLY A 178 0.56 -14.55 22.03
C GLY A 178 0.55 -13.64 20.82
N GLY A 179 1.27 -14.01 19.77
CA GLY A 179 1.66 -13.04 18.78
C GLY A 179 2.13 -13.62 17.47
N SER A 180 2.37 -12.76 16.51
CA SER A 180 3.08 -13.14 15.31
C SER A 180 4.06 -12.08 14.87
N ARG A 181 5.17 -12.53 14.29
CA ARG A 181 6.11 -11.68 13.56
C ARG A 181 6.12 -12.15 12.11
N THR A 182 5.81 -11.24 11.21
CA THR A 182 5.94 -11.46 9.77
C THR A 182 7.13 -10.66 9.28
N THR A 183 8.02 -11.26 8.49
CA THR A 183 9.14 -10.55 7.89
C THR A 183 9.33 -11.01 6.45
N LEU A 184 9.61 -10.06 5.55
CA LEU A 184 9.91 -10.31 4.16
C LEU A 184 11.18 -11.17 4.06
N ASN A 185 11.05 -12.34 3.45
CA ASN A 185 12.13 -13.29 3.22
C ASN A 185 12.75 -13.15 1.82
N GLY A 186 12.10 -12.42 0.90
CA GLY A 186 12.60 -12.17 -0.44
C GLY A 186 11.53 -11.64 -1.38
N CYS A 187 11.98 -11.04 -2.49
CA CYS A 187 11.14 -10.71 -3.64
C CYS A 187 11.39 -11.77 -4.72
N VAL A 188 10.33 -12.22 -5.39
CA VAL A 188 10.42 -13.14 -6.53
C VAL A 188 9.65 -12.54 -7.69
#